data_AF-A0A3B9MIB1-F1
#
_entry.id   AF-A0A3B9MIB1-F1
#
_cell.length_a   1.000
_cell.length_b   1.000
_cell.length_c   1.000
_cell.angle_alpha   90.00
_cell.angle_beta   90.00
_cell.angle_gamma   90.00
#
_symmetry.space_group_name_H-M   'P 1'
#
loop_
_entity.id
_entity.type
_entity.pdbx_description
1 polymer ?
#
loop_
_entity_poly.entity_id
_entity_poly.type
_entity_poly.pdbx_seq_one_letter_code
_entity_poly.pdbx_strand_id
1 'polypeptide(L)' 'MTTKDEVQEISEQAQVPEVDSKYRLIILAAKRSKQLQRGARPRIDIDTLKHKNTRIALEEVMRGRVNFTVTNDGAEEE' A
#
# COMPACT_ATOMS: atom_id res chain seq x y z
N MET A 1 -18.56 -36.99 13.49
CA MET A 1 -17.51 -36.59 14.45
C MET A 1 -16.22 -36.68 13.68
N THR A 2 -15.54 -35.61 13.29
CA THR A 2 -15.18 -34.41 14.04
C THR A 2 -15.39 -33.15 13.17
N THR A 3 -15.23 -32.00 13.79
CA THR A 3 -16.02 -30.79 13.60
C THR A 3 -15.62 -29.90 12.43
N LYS A 4 -16.57 -29.07 12.02
CA LYS A 4 -16.57 -28.08 10.93
C LYS A 4 -15.67 -26.85 11.22
N ASP A 5 -14.73 -27.00 12.15
CA ASP A 5 -14.07 -25.89 12.86
C ASP A 5 -12.61 -25.63 12.41
N GLU A 6 -12.02 -26.44 11.53
CA GLU A 6 -10.59 -26.29 11.16
C GLU A 6 -10.31 -25.42 9.92
N VAL A 7 -11.34 -24.86 9.25
CA VAL A 7 -11.14 -23.98 8.07
C VAL A 7 -11.28 -22.49 8.43
N GLN A 8 -11.41 -22.18 9.72
CA GLN A 8 -11.72 -20.85 10.21
C GLN A 8 -10.51 -20.16 10.87
N GLU A 9 -9.29 -20.45 10.42
CA GLU A 9 -8.07 -19.76 10.88
C GLU A 9 -7.06 -19.57 9.74
N ILE A 10 -7.41 -18.76 8.72
CA ILE A 10 -6.42 -17.94 8.01
C ILE A 10 -6.97 -16.52 7.97
N SER A 11 -6.88 -15.90 9.16
CA SER A 11 -6.61 -14.49 9.44
C SER A 11 -6.87 -13.48 8.32
N GLU A 12 -7.83 -12.59 8.57
CA GLU A 12 -7.81 -11.18 8.20
C GLU A 12 -6.99 -10.87 6.94
N GLN A 13 -7.66 -10.99 5.78
CA GLN A 13 -7.23 -10.22 4.63
C GLN A 13 -7.32 -8.75 5.06
N ALA A 14 -6.21 -8.22 5.56
CA ALA A 14 -6.01 -6.80 5.81
C ALA A 14 -6.53 -6.12 4.56
N GLN A 15 -7.70 -5.49 4.71
CA GLN A 15 -8.43 -4.92 3.59
C GLN A 15 -7.55 -3.80 3.08
N VAL A 16 -6.74 -4.14 2.07
CA VAL A 16 -5.90 -3.17 1.41
C VAL A 16 -6.88 -2.12 0.93
N PRO A 17 -6.79 -0.87 1.41
CA PRO A 17 -7.67 0.17 0.91
C PRO A 17 -7.39 0.30 -0.58
N GLU A 18 -8.32 -0.21 -1.39
CA GLU A 18 -8.27 -0.07 -2.83
C GLU A 18 -8.28 1.44 -3.11
N VAL A 19 -7.33 1.89 -3.92
CA VAL A 19 -7.18 3.30 -4.21
C VAL A 19 -8.29 3.72 -5.17
N ASP A 20 -9.36 4.25 -4.59
CA ASP A 20 -10.56 4.76 -5.26
C ASP A 20 -10.30 5.80 -6.38
N SER A 21 -9.26 6.62 -6.23
CA SER A 21 -8.97 7.75 -7.11
C SER A 21 -7.62 7.67 -7.80
N LYS A 22 -7.61 7.90 -9.12
CA LYS A 22 -6.38 8.02 -9.92
C LYS A 22 -5.43 9.08 -9.36
N TYR A 23 -5.95 10.19 -8.85
CA TYR A 23 -5.14 11.25 -8.26
C TYR A 23 -4.50 10.79 -6.95
N ARG A 24 -5.26 10.07 -6.12
CA ARG A 24 -4.75 9.51 -4.85
C ARG A 24 -3.64 8.49 -5.11
N LEU A 25 -3.77 7.65 -6.15
CA LEU A 25 -2.74 6.73 -6.59
C LEU A 25 -1.44 7.45 -6.92
N ILE A 26 -1.52 8.52 -7.72
CA ILE A 26 -0.35 9.31 -8.13
C ILE A 26 0.32 9.95 -6.91
N ILE A 27 -0.46 10.53 -5.99
CA ILE A 27 0.08 11.17 -4.78
C ILE A 27 0.74 10.14 -3.84
N LEU A 28 0.11 8.99 -3.63
CA LEU A 28 0.66 7.88 -2.83
C LEU A 28 1.97 7.36 -3.43
N ALA A 29 1.98 7.06 -4.73
CA ALA A 29 3.16 6.59 -5.43
C ALA A 29 4.29 7.63 -5.39
N ALA A 30 3.97 8.92 -5.54
CA ALA A 30 4.96 10.00 -5.44
C ALA A 30 5.57 10.09 -4.03
N LYS A 31 4.73 10.10 -2.98
CA LYS A 31 5.18 10.09 -1.58
C LYS A 31 6.05 8.88 -1.30
N ARG A 32 5.65 7.70 -1.76
CA ARG A 32 6.40 6.45 -1.58
C ARG A 32 7.72 6.44 -2.35
N SER A 33 7.74 6.92 -3.59
CA SER A 33 8.96 7.07 -4.39
C SER A 33 10.00 7.94 -3.67
N LYS A 34 9.57 9.03 -3.02
CA LYS A 34 10.45 9.89 -2.21
C LYS A 34 11.05 9.16 -1.01
N GLN A 35 10.33 8.21 -0.41
CA GLN A 35 10.89 7.37 0.65
C GLN A 35 11.97 6.44 0.10
N LEU A 36 11.72 5.78 -1.04
CA LEU A 36 12.70 4.91 -1.71
C LEU A 36 13.95 5.69 -2.13
N GLN A 37 13.80 6.94 -2.60
CA GLN A 37 14.93 7.83 -2.90
C GLN A 37 15.80 8.14 -1.67
N ARG A 38 15.21 8.13 -0.47
CA ARG A 38 15.92 8.33 0.80
C ARG A 38 16.51 7.03 1.36
N GLY A 39 16.49 5.94 0.60
CA GLY A 39 17.03 4.65 1.02
C GLY A 39 16.05 3.76 1.78
N ALA A 40 14.74 4.07 1.76
CA ALA A 40 13.76 3.13 2.28
C ALA A 40 13.78 1.82 1.47
N ARG A 41 13.61 0.69 2.15
CA ARG A 41 13.56 -0.61 1.50
C ARG A 41 12.22 -0.81 0.76
N PRO A 42 12.24 -1.40 -0.44
CA PRO A 42 11.02 -1.90 -1.08
C PRO A 42 10.33 -2.96 -0.22
N ARG A 43 9.01 -3.00 -0.30
CA ARG A 43 8.11 -3.97 0.35
C ARG A 43 7.68 -5.09 -0.61
N ILE A 44 8.15 -5.03 -1.85
CA ILE A 44 7.96 -6.04 -2.88
C ILE A 44 9.33 -6.60 -3.28
N ASP A 45 9.36 -7.86 -3.70
CA ASP A 45 10.55 -8.46 -4.27
C ASP A 45 10.75 -7.95 -5.69
N ILE A 46 11.61 -6.94 -5.84
CA ILE A 46 11.94 -6.30 -7.10
C ILE A 46 13.39 -5.87 -7.12
N ASP A 47 14.03 -5.99 -8.27
CA ASP A 47 15.41 -5.56 -8.46
C ASP A 47 15.50 -4.02 -8.49
N THR A 48 16.00 -3.44 -7.39
CA THR A 48 16.13 -1.99 -7.23
C THR A 48 17.15 -1.34 -8.17
N LEU A 49 18.08 -2.13 -8.74
CA LEU A 49 19.06 -1.61 -9.70
C LEU A 49 18.45 -1.50 -11.11
N LYS A 50 17.49 -2.35 -11.44
CA LYS A 50 16.84 -2.39 -12.76
C LYS A 50 15.62 -1.49 -12.87
N HIS A 51 15.01 -1.10 -11.75
CA HIS A 51 13.76 -0.36 -11.74
C HIS A 51 13.89 0.99 -11.04
N LYS A 52 13.32 2.02 -11.67
CA LYS A 52 13.23 3.35 -11.05
C LYS A 52 12.32 3.31 -9.83
N ASN A 53 12.64 4.12 -8.82
CA ASN A 53 11.85 4.23 -7.58
C ASN A 53 10.37 4.54 -7.82
N THR A 54 10.04 5.29 -8.88
CA THR A 54 8.66 5.57 -9.26
C THR A 54 7.89 4.32 -9.70
N ARG A 55 8.54 3.40 -10.43
CA ARG A 55 7.95 2.13 -10.84
C ARG A 55 7.73 1.21 -9.64
N ILE A 56 8.74 1.10 -8.77
CA ILE A 56 8.65 0.30 -7.55
C ILE A 56 7.51 0.82 -6.66
N ALA A 57 7.44 2.13 -6.43
CA ALA A 57 6.40 2.73 -5.62
C ALA A 57 4.99 2.51 -6.20
N LEU A 58 4.83 2.62 -7.52
CA LEU A 58 3.54 2.38 -8.17
C LEU A 58 3.11 0.92 -8.00
N GLU A 59 4.03 -0.02 -8.18
CA GLU A 59 3.75 -1.46 -8.01
C GLU A 59 3.47 -1.84 -6.55
N GLU A 60 4.16 -1.22 -5.60
CA GLU A 60 3.86 -1.40 -4.17
C GLU A 60 2.45 -0.89 -3.82
N VAL A 61 2.05 0.27 -4.34
CA VAL A 61 0.72 0.83 -4.09
C VAL A 61 -0.35 -0.03 -4.76
N MET A 62 -0.14 -0.47 -6.00
CA MET A 62 -1.07 -1.35 -6.72
C MET A 62 -1.22 -2.73 -6.06
N ARG A 63 -0.14 -3.28 -5.50
CA ARG A 63 -0.16 -4.55 -4.74
C ARG A 63 -0.61 -4.38 -3.29
N GLY A 64 -1.00 -3.17 -2.89
CA GLY A 64 -1.49 -2.93 -1.53
C GLY A 64 -0.45 -3.01 -0.43
N ARG A 65 0.83 -2.93 -0.78
CA ARG A 65 1.94 -3.03 0.18
C ARG A 65 2.23 -1.70 0.86
N VAL A 66 1.61 -0.61 0.43
CA VAL A 66 1.75 0.72 1.04
C VAL A 66 0.53 1.01 1.90
N ASN A 67 0.75 1.12 3.21
CA ASN A 67 -0.30 1.46 4.16
C ASN A 67 -0.49 2.98 4.16
N PHE A 68 -1.74 3.43 4.09
CA PHE A 68 -2.10 4.84 4.19
C PHE A 68 -3.41 5.01 4.93
N THR A 69 -3.55 6.13 5.62
CA THR A 69 -4.79 6.58 6.24
C THR A 69 -5.26 7.83 5.52
N VAL A 70 -6.57 7.95 5.33
CA VAL A 70 -7.18 9.18 4.83
C VAL A 70 -7.76 9.88 6.05
N THR A 71 -7.12 10.97 6.46
CA THR A 71 -7.71 11.86 7.46
C THR A 71 -8.51 12.93 6.73
N ASN A 72 -9.78 13.12 7.13
CA ASN A 72 -10.66 14.13 6.56
C ASN A 72 -10.52 15.47 7.32
N ASP A 73 -9.27 15.92 7.53
CA ASP A 73 -8.94 17.06 8.39
C ASP A 73 -9.19 18.42 7.70
N GLY A 74 -10.31 18.57 6.98
CA GLY A 74 -10.65 19.79 6.26
C GLY A 74 -12.09 20.24 6.42
N ALA A 75 -12.83 19.69 7.39
CA ALA A 75 -14.24 20.01 7.63
C ALA A 75 -14.51 20.88 8.87
N GLU A 76 -13.49 21.24 9.66
CA GLU A 76 -13.68 22.09 10.84
C GLU A 76 -12.53 23.08 10.96
N GLU A 77 -12.85 24.34 10.64
CA GLU A 77 -12.47 25.58 11.35
C GLU A 77 -13.10 26.75 10.56
N GLU A 78 -14.39 27.00 10.82
CA GLU A 78 -15.02 28.34 10.69
C GLU A 78 -14.81 29.12 12.00
#